data_AF-E4NIG2-F1
#
_entry.id   AF-E4NIG2-F1
#
_cell.length_a   1.000
_cell.length_b   1.000
_cell.length_c   1.000
_cell.angle_alpha   90.00
_cell.angle_beta   90.00
_cell.angle_gamma   90.00
#
_symmetry.space_group_name_H-M   'P 1'
#
loop_
_entity.id
_entity.type
_entity.pdbx_description
1 polymer ?
#
loop_
_entity_poly.entity_id
_entity_poly.type
_entity_poly.pdbx_seq_one_letter_code
_entity_poly.pdbx_strand_id
1 'polypeptide(L)'
;MSEQHEYLIRDRADAELALARVHLAHRQERLLAALVAAAPPPPGFDPEQLRVQAEGLRAKRRETVGHLLPELPELLGPDFAPLFARYAAGRPLTGGYRADALAFAEWALAAEPAARWQPALRRLLRPAASRWGRLLPRRARSAPAHP
;
A
#
# COMPACT_ATOMS: atom_id res chain seq x y z
N MET A 1 5.47 54.09 4.66
CA MET A 1 5.86 52.96 3.79
C MET A 1 4.72 52.74 2.82
N SER A 2 4.95 52.92 1.51
CA SER A 2 3.88 52.91 0.49
C SER A 2 3.25 51.52 0.35
N GLU A 3 1.93 51.46 0.22
CA GLU A 3 1.12 50.24 -0.01
C GLU A 3 1.66 49.35 -1.16
N GLN A 4 2.32 49.96 -2.16
CA GLN A 4 2.94 49.26 -3.28
C GLN A 4 4.11 48.35 -2.87
N HIS A 5 4.90 48.72 -1.85
CA HIS A 5 5.98 47.88 -1.34
C HIS A 5 5.43 46.71 -0.52
N GLU A 6 4.34 46.91 0.22
CA GLU A 6 3.65 45.84 0.95
C GLU A 6 3.01 44.83 -0.01
N TYR A 7 2.45 45.29 -1.13
CA TYR A 7 1.91 44.41 -2.18
C TYR A 7 3.00 43.58 -2.89
N LEU A 8 4.15 44.19 -3.25
CA LEU A 8 5.27 43.49 -3.88
C LEU A 8 5.96 42.48 -2.92
N ILE A 9 6.07 42.83 -1.62
CA ILE A 9 6.57 41.92 -0.59
C ILE A 9 5.60 40.75 -0.40
N ARG A 10 4.29 41.01 -0.46
CA ARG A 10 3.25 39.97 -0.33
C ARG A 10 3.24 39.01 -1.50
N ASP A 11 3.33 39.49 -2.74
CA ASP A 11 3.42 38.63 -3.93
C ASP A 11 4.67 37.73 -3.92
N ARG A 12 5.82 38.31 -3.57
CA ARG A 12 7.07 37.54 -3.42
C ARG A 12 7.01 36.55 -2.27
N ALA A 13 6.54 36.97 -1.09
CA ALA A 13 6.44 36.10 0.07
C ALA A 13 5.42 34.98 -0.15
N ASP A 14 4.32 35.27 -0.84
CA ASP A 14 3.30 34.27 -1.24
C ASP A 14 3.88 33.28 -2.25
N ALA A 15 4.70 33.73 -3.20
CA ALA A 15 5.41 32.86 -4.13
C ALA A 15 6.46 31.96 -3.43
N GLU A 16 7.23 32.52 -2.49
CA GLU A 16 8.19 31.78 -1.67
C GLU A 16 7.49 30.73 -0.79
N LEU A 17 6.35 31.07 -0.20
CA LEU A 17 5.51 30.14 0.57
C LEU A 17 4.93 29.03 -0.31
N ALA A 18 4.45 29.36 -1.51
CA ALA A 18 3.94 28.38 -2.46
C ALA A 18 5.04 27.38 -2.86
N LEU A 19 6.25 27.88 -3.15
CA LEU A 19 7.40 27.05 -3.47
C LEU A 19 7.80 26.14 -2.29
N ALA A 20 7.80 26.67 -1.06
CA ALA A 20 8.08 25.91 0.15
C ALA A 20 7.06 24.76 0.36
N ARG A 21 5.78 25.00 0.08
CA ARG A 21 4.73 23.97 0.15
C ARG A 21 4.93 22.87 -0.89
N VAL A 22 5.29 23.22 -2.12
CA VAL A 22 5.60 22.25 -3.19
C VAL A 22 6.80 21.38 -2.79
N HIS A 23 7.86 21.98 -2.27
CA HIS A 23 9.03 21.23 -1.79
C HIS A 23 8.70 20.29 -0.64
N LEU A 24 7.87 20.73 0.31
CA LEU A 24 7.42 19.90 1.42
C LEU A 24 6.59 18.71 0.91
N ALA A 25 5.63 18.95 0.02
CA ALA A 25 4.80 17.92 -0.57
C ALA A 25 5.65 16.84 -1.28
N HIS A 26 6.64 17.27 -2.07
CA HIS A 26 7.54 16.33 -2.74
C HIS A 26 8.40 15.51 -1.75
N ARG A 27 8.87 16.12 -0.66
CA ARG A 27 9.59 15.38 0.40
C ARG A 27 8.68 14.38 1.12
N GLN A 28 7.44 14.74 1.40
CA GLN A 28 6.45 13.85 2.00
C GLN A 28 6.12 12.67 1.07
N GLU A 29 5.93 12.92 -0.22
CA GLU A 29 5.71 11.88 -1.23
C GLU A 29 6.87 10.89 -1.28
N ARG A 30 8.12 11.39 -1.31
CA ARG A 30 9.32 10.53 -1.29
C ARG A 30 9.41 9.69 -0.02
N LEU A 31 9.08 10.27 1.13
CA LEU A 31 9.04 9.54 2.40
C LEU A 31 7.97 8.44 2.36
N LEU A 32 6.76 8.75 1.89
CA LEU A 32 5.70 7.76 1.75
C LEU A 32 6.11 6.65 0.78
N ALA A 33 6.68 6.99 -0.38
CA ALA A 33 7.17 6.02 -1.35
C ALA A 33 8.25 5.09 -0.75
N ALA A 34 9.17 5.62 0.07
CA ALA A 34 10.17 4.80 0.75
C ALA A 34 9.52 3.80 1.72
N LEU A 35 8.51 4.25 2.48
CA LEU A 35 7.81 3.43 3.47
C LEU A 35 6.92 2.35 2.85
N VAL A 36 6.18 2.66 1.78
CA VAL A 36 5.11 1.77 1.25
C VAL A 36 5.41 1.15 -0.11
N ALA A 37 6.31 1.75 -0.89
CA ALA A 37 6.65 1.31 -2.25
C ALA A 37 8.09 0.79 -2.39
N ALA A 38 8.84 0.69 -1.28
CA ALA A 38 10.25 0.33 -1.27
C ALA A 38 11.14 1.24 -2.15
N ALA A 39 10.75 2.53 -2.29
CA ALA A 39 11.62 3.51 -2.92
C ALA A 39 12.87 3.78 -2.04
N PRO A 40 13.95 4.32 -2.63
CA PRO A 40 15.15 4.68 -1.86
C PRO A 40 14.84 5.67 -0.73
N PRO A 41 15.56 5.58 0.42
CA PRO A 41 15.37 6.49 1.54
C PRO A 41 15.68 7.94 1.11
N PRO A 42 14.79 8.91 1.41
CA PRO A 42 15.07 10.32 1.12
C PRO A 42 16.21 10.87 2.00
N PRO A 43 16.98 11.87 1.53
CA PRO A 43 18.02 12.52 2.32
C PRO A 43 17.51 13.02 3.67
N GLY A 44 18.32 12.85 4.71
CA GLY A 44 18.01 13.28 6.08
C GLY A 44 17.20 12.27 6.90
N PHE A 45 16.83 11.12 6.33
CA PHE A 45 16.22 10.00 7.06
C PHE A 45 17.21 8.85 7.23
N ASP A 46 17.17 8.22 8.40
CA ASP A 46 17.93 7.01 8.69
C ASP A 46 17.30 5.80 7.94
N PRO A 47 18.05 5.13 7.05
CA PRO A 47 17.56 3.97 6.31
C PRO A 47 17.09 2.81 7.20
N GLU A 48 17.73 2.57 8.34
CA GLU A 48 17.34 1.50 9.25
C GLU A 48 16.04 1.82 9.97
N GLN A 49 15.85 3.07 10.41
CA GLN A 49 14.57 3.49 10.99
C GLN A 49 13.43 3.35 9.97
N LEU A 50 13.66 3.75 8.72
CA LEU A 50 12.66 3.58 7.65
C LEU A 50 12.32 2.12 7.39
N ARG A 51 13.32 1.22 7.44
CA ARG A 51 13.08 -0.22 7.31
C ARG A 51 12.18 -0.75 8.43
N VAL A 52 12.46 -0.40 9.69
CA VAL A 52 11.64 -0.78 10.85
C VAL A 52 10.21 -0.26 10.71
N GLN A 53 10.04 1.00 10.29
CA GLN A 53 8.70 1.58 10.07
C GLN A 53 7.95 0.89 8.94
N ALA A 54 8.62 0.59 7.82
CA ALA A 54 8.03 -0.14 6.70
C ALA A 54 7.58 -1.55 7.11
N GLU A 55 8.36 -2.25 7.94
CA GLU A 55 7.99 -3.55 8.52
C GLU A 55 6.76 -3.44 9.42
N GLY A 56 6.69 -2.42 10.29
CA GLY A 56 5.53 -2.13 11.11
C GLY A 56 4.26 -1.86 10.30
N LEU A 57 4.36 -1.07 9.23
CA LEU A 57 3.24 -0.81 8.31
C LEU A 57 2.75 -2.08 7.61
N ARG A 58 3.67 -2.94 7.15
CA ARG A 58 3.33 -4.24 6.55
C ARG A 58 2.66 -5.16 7.56
N ALA A 59 3.15 -5.20 8.80
CA ALA A 59 2.54 -5.96 9.88
C ALA A 59 1.12 -5.45 10.19
N LYS A 60 0.91 -4.14 10.22
CA LYS A 60 -0.43 -3.57 10.45
C LYS A 60 -1.40 -3.90 9.32
N ARG A 61 -0.93 -3.81 8.08
CA ARG A 61 -1.72 -4.20 6.90
C ARG A 61 -2.12 -5.68 6.96
N ARG A 62 -1.18 -6.56 7.31
CA ARG A 62 -1.44 -8.00 7.53
C ARG A 62 -2.51 -8.24 8.58
N GLU A 63 -2.41 -7.56 9.72
CA GLU A 63 -3.38 -7.67 10.83
C GLU A 63 -4.78 -7.27 10.35
N THR A 64 -4.91 -6.11 9.68
CA THR A 64 -6.18 -5.66 9.12
C THR A 64 -6.75 -6.66 8.11
N VAL A 65 -5.92 -7.23 7.24
CA VAL A 65 -6.34 -8.28 6.30
C VAL A 65 -6.83 -9.53 7.03
N GLY A 66 -6.09 -9.98 8.06
CA GLY A 66 -6.48 -11.13 8.88
C GLY A 66 -7.80 -10.91 9.62
N HIS A 67 -8.05 -9.70 10.12
CA HIS A 67 -9.33 -9.35 10.76
C HIS A 67 -10.49 -9.27 9.76
N LEU A 68 -10.25 -8.74 8.55
CA LEU A 68 -11.28 -8.66 7.52
C LEU A 68 -11.64 -10.02 6.93
N LEU A 69 -10.67 -10.93 6.82
CA LEU A 69 -10.82 -12.27 6.25
C LEU A 69 -10.10 -13.33 7.10
N PRO A 70 -10.70 -13.75 8.23
CA PRO A 70 -10.12 -14.75 9.14
C PRO A 70 -9.74 -16.09 8.51
N GLU A 71 -10.39 -16.51 7.42
CA GLU A 71 -10.05 -17.78 6.75
C GLU A 71 -8.63 -17.79 6.20
N LEU A 72 -8.06 -16.62 5.87
CA LEU A 72 -6.67 -16.56 5.37
C LEU A 72 -5.68 -17.06 6.41
N PRO A 73 -5.57 -16.41 7.59
CA PRO A 73 -4.66 -16.89 8.61
C PRO A 73 -5.03 -18.29 9.11
N GLU A 74 -6.32 -18.65 9.19
CA GLU A 74 -6.73 -20.02 9.57
C GLU A 74 -6.24 -21.06 8.57
N LEU A 75 -6.33 -20.79 7.26
CA LEU A 75 -5.99 -21.73 6.21
C LEU A 75 -4.48 -21.81 5.95
N LEU A 76 -3.79 -20.66 5.87
CA LEU A 76 -2.36 -20.58 5.60
C LEU A 76 -1.55 -20.90 6.86
N GLY A 77 -2.13 -20.68 8.05
CA GLY A 77 -1.49 -20.93 9.35
C GLY A 77 -0.13 -20.23 9.45
N PRO A 78 0.96 -20.98 9.73
CA PRO A 78 2.30 -20.41 9.89
C PRO A 78 2.82 -19.73 8.61
N ASP A 79 2.29 -20.07 7.44
CA ASP A 79 2.73 -19.50 6.17
C ASP A 79 2.16 -18.08 5.95
N PHE A 80 1.09 -17.68 6.66
CA PHE A 80 0.39 -16.42 6.43
C PHE A 80 1.29 -15.20 6.60
N ALA A 81 1.98 -15.10 7.74
CA ALA A 81 2.83 -13.97 8.05
C ALA A 81 4.02 -13.79 7.08
N PRO A 82 4.86 -14.81 6.83
CA PRO A 82 5.98 -14.68 5.90
C PRO A 82 5.53 -14.43 4.45
N LEU A 83 4.43 -15.05 4.00
CA LEU A 83 3.89 -14.79 2.67
C LEU A 83 3.35 -13.38 2.54
N PHE A 84 2.64 -12.87 3.55
CA PHE A 84 2.13 -11.50 3.49
C PHE A 84 3.26 -10.47 3.50
N ALA A 85 4.33 -10.71 4.26
CA ALA A 85 5.51 -9.84 4.26
C ALA A 85 6.18 -9.79 2.87
N ARG A 86 6.34 -10.94 2.21
CA ARG A 86 6.85 -11.04 0.83
C ARG A 86 5.92 -10.36 -0.18
N TYR A 87 4.63 -10.58 -0.08
CA TYR A 87 3.63 -9.94 -0.92
C TYR A 87 3.68 -8.41 -0.81
N ALA A 88 3.66 -7.88 0.42
CA ALA A 88 3.59 -6.45 0.66
C ALA A 88 4.93 -5.73 0.42
N ALA A 89 6.03 -6.46 0.22
CA ALA A 89 7.33 -5.88 -0.05
C ALA A 89 7.31 -5.09 -1.37
N GLY A 90 7.39 -3.76 -1.26
CA GLY A 90 7.37 -2.84 -2.41
C GLY A 90 6.02 -2.71 -3.11
N ARG A 91 4.92 -3.17 -2.51
CA ARG A 91 3.57 -3.07 -3.09
C ARG A 91 2.70 -2.13 -2.28
N PRO A 92 2.49 -0.87 -2.70
CA PRO A 92 1.58 0.04 -2.03
C PRO A 92 0.14 -0.49 -1.97
N LEU A 93 -0.63 -0.04 -0.97
CA LEU A 93 -2.06 -0.31 -0.90
C LEU A 93 -2.82 0.67 -1.82
N THR A 94 -3.40 0.18 -2.92
CA THR A 94 -4.05 1.03 -3.93
C THR A 94 -5.57 0.88 -4.03
N GLY A 95 -6.12 -0.30 -3.66
CA GLY A 95 -7.54 -0.65 -3.83
C GLY A 95 -8.33 -0.83 -2.53
N GLY A 96 -7.76 -0.41 -1.39
CA GLY A 96 -8.32 -0.66 -0.05
C GLY A 96 -8.13 -2.10 0.44
N TYR A 97 -8.38 -2.34 1.72
CA TYR A 97 -7.99 -3.59 2.39
C TYR A 97 -8.73 -4.85 1.90
N ARG A 98 -9.95 -4.72 1.35
CA ARG A 98 -10.69 -5.87 0.79
C ARG A 98 -10.08 -6.35 -0.52
N ALA A 99 -9.77 -5.42 -1.43
CA ALA A 99 -9.10 -5.73 -2.70
C ALA A 99 -7.69 -6.25 -2.44
N ASP A 100 -7.02 -5.71 -1.42
CA ASP A 100 -5.70 -6.14 -1.00
C ASP A 100 -5.65 -7.60 -0.53
N ALA A 101 -6.59 -7.99 0.32
CA ALA A 101 -6.67 -9.36 0.80
C ALA A 101 -6.89 -10.38 -0.33
N LEU A 102 -7.69 -10.00 -1.35
CA LEU A 102 -7.85 -10.79 -2.56
C LEU A 102 -6.54 -10.88 -3.35
N ALA A 103 -5.91 -9.74 -3.63
CA ALA A 103 -4.67 -9.70 -4.40
C ALA A 103 -3.55 -10.48 -3.70
N PHE A 104 -3.50 -10.45 -2.36
CA PHE A 104 -2.63 -11.31 -1.57
C PHE A 104 -2.94 -12.79 -1.78
N ALA A 105 -4.20 -13.20 -1.69
CA ALA A 105 -4.61 -14.60 -1.86
C ALA A 105 -4.28 -15.13 -3.27
N GLU A 106 -4.54 -14.33 -4.30
CA GLU A 106 -4.19 -14.65 -5.69
C GLU A 106 -2.67 -14.74 -5.89
N TRP A 107 -1.93 -13.79 -5.32
CA TRP A 107 -0.47 -13.81 -5.33
C TRP A 107 0.09 -15.05 -4.62
N ALA A 108 -0.47 -15.44 -3.46
CA ALA A 108 -0.02 -16.60 -2.69
C ALA A 108 -0.20 -17.90 -3.49
N LEU A 109 -1.33 -18.06 -4.20
CA LEU A 109 -1.56 -19.21 -5.10
C LEU A 109 -0.49 -19.33 -6.20
N ALA A 110 0.02 -18.20 -6.69
CA ALA A 110 1.07 -18.17 -7.70
C ALA A 110 2.47 -18.35 -7.09
N ALA A 111 2.71 -17.78 -5.91
CA ALA A 111 4.00 -17.84 -5.23
C ALA A 111 4.33 -19.23 -4.67
N GLU A 112 3.32 -19.98 -4.22
CA GLU A 112 3.49 -21.29 -3.59
C GLU A 112 2.59 -22.36 -4.26
N PRO A 113 2.89 -22.77 -5.50
CA PRO A 113 2.01 -23.66 -6.27
C PRO A 113 1.87 -25.06 -5.66
N ALA A 114 2.86 -25.51 -4.88
CA ALA A 114 2.91 -26.81 -4.22
C ALA A 114 2.46 -26.78 -2.75
N ALA A 115 2.01 -25.63 -2.22
CA ALA A 115 1.60 -25.55 -0.83
C ALA A 115 0.39 -26.44 -0.53
N ARG A 116 0.39 -27.08 0.65
CA ARG A 116 -0.71 -27.96 1.10
C ARG A 116 -2.08 -27.27 1.13
N TRP A 117 -2.12 -25.96 1.43
CA TRP A 117 -3.35 -25.18 1.50
C TRP A 117 -3.86 -24.70 0.12
N GLN A 118 -3.08 -24.90 -0.95
CA GLN A 118 -3.36 -24.37 -2.28
C GLN A 118 -4.73 -24.80 -2.84
N PRO A 119 -5.14 -26.09 -2.79
CA PRO A 119 -6.45 -26.51 -3.29
C PRO A 119 -7.61 -25.89 -2.50
N ALA A 120 -7.46 -25.76 -1.19
CA ALA A 120 -8.45 -25.15 -0.32
C ALA A 120 -8.57 -23.65 -0.56
N LEU A 121 -7.46 -22.94 -0.75
CA LEU A 121 -7.47 -21.51 -1.07
C LEU A 121 -8.11 -21.27 -2.44
N ARG A 122 -7.81 -22.11 -3.44
CA ARG A 122 -8.49 -22.04 -4.75
C ARG A 122 -9.99 -22.20 -4.61
N ARG A 123 -10.47 -23.14 -3.80
CA ARG A 123 -11.90 -23.34 -3.55
C ARG A 123 -12.51 -22.13 -2.83
N LEU A 124 -11.81 -21.57 -1.84
CA LEU A 124 -12.21 -20.38 -1.11
C LEU A 124 -12.28 -19.13 -2.00
N LEU A 125 -11.54 -19.05 -3.10
CA LEU A 125 -11.65 -17.92 -4.03
C LEU A 125 -12.74 -18.11 -5.11
N ARG A 126 -13.37 -19.28 -5.22
CA ARG A 126 -14.42 -19.49 -6.23
C ARG A 126 -15.68 -18.66 -5.89
N PRO A 127 -16.20 -17.84 -6.83
CA PRO A 127 -17.30 -16.91 -6.56
C PRO A 127 -18.57 -17.57 -5.98
N ALA A 128 -18.91 -18.78 -6.42
CA ALA A 128 -20.12 -19.48 -5.96
C ALA A 128 -19.95 -20.16 -4.59
N ALA A 129 -18.72 -20.48 -4.17
CA ALA A 129 -18.44 -21.24 -2.95
C ALA A 129 -18.09 -20.33 -1.76
N SER A 130 -17.84 -19.04 -1.99
CA SER A 130 -17.18 -18.20 -1.02
C SER A 130 -17.91 -16.92 -0.70
N ARG A 131 -17.98 -16.62 0.60
CA ARG A 131 -18.38 -15.29 1.07
C ARG A 131 -17.47 -14.17 0.54
N TRP A 132 -16.25 -14.52 0.11
CA TRP A 132 -15.33 -13.59 -0.53
C TRP A 132 -15.90 -13.06 -1.85
N GLY A 133 -16.75 -13.83 -2.55
CA GLY A 133 -17.43 -13.40 -3.76
C GLY A 133 -18.23 -12.10 -3.60
N ARG A 134 -18.74 -11.83 -2.39
CA ARG A 134 -19.45 -10.57 -2.05
C ARG A 134 -18.49 -9.39 -1.81
N LEU A 135 -17.21 -9.68 -1.58
CA LEU A 135 -16.16 -8.73 -1.26
C LEU A 135 -15.24 -8.46 -2.47
N LEU A 136 -15.28 -9.31 -3.50
CA LEU A 136 -14.56 -9.07 -4.75
C LEU A 136 -15.13 -7.83 -5.43
N PRO A 137 -14.29 -6.87 -5.84
CA PRO A 137 -14.76 -5.82 -6.74
C PRO A 137 -15.31 -6.49 -8.00
N ARG A 138 -16.51 -6.10 -8.45
CA ARG A 138 -16.98 -6.47 -9.78
C ARG A 138 -15.89 -5.99 -10.73
N ARG A 139 -15.27 -6.90 -11.50
CA ARG A 139 -14.16 -6.59 -12.41
C ARG A 139 -14.45 -5.27 -13.12
N ALA A 140 -13.84 -4.19 -12.65
CA ALA A 140 -13.85 -2.93 -13.36
C ALA A 140 -12.91 -3.16 -14.54
N ARG A 141 -13.44 -3.04 -15.77
CA ARG A 141 -12.60 -2.96 -16.97
C ARG A 141 -11.56 -1.88 -16.70
N SER A 142 -10.27 -2.24 -16.67
CA SER A 142 -9.19 -1.27 -16.52
C SER A 142 -9.37 -0.20 -17.60
N ALA A 143 -9.54 1.05 -17.17
CA ALA A 143 -9.42 2.18 -18.08
C ALA A 143 -7.96 2.27 -18.57
N PRO A 144 -7.72 2.64 -19.83
CA PRO A 144 -6.37 2.73 -20.37
C PRO A 144 -5.56 3.79 -19.62
N ALA A 145 -4.28 3.50 -19.38
CA ALA A 145 -3.31 4.47 -18.88
C ALA A 145 -3.19 5.60 -19.91
N HIS A 146 -3.36 6.85 -19.46
CA HIS A 146 -3.04 8.02 -20.28
C HIS A 146 -1.51 8.18 -20.37
N PRO A 147 -1.00 8.63 -21.53
CA PRO A 147 0.43 8.75 -21.84
C PRO A 147 1.15 9.85 -21.06
#